data_AF-A0A177PK34-F1
#
_entry.id   AF-A0A177PK34-F1
#
_cell.length_a   1.000
_cell.length_b   1.000
_cell.length_c   1.000
_cell.angle_alpha   90.00
_cell.angle_beta   90.00
_cell.angle_gamma   90.00
#
_symmetry.space_group_name_H-M   'P 1'
#
loop_
_entity.id
_entity.type
_entity.pdbx_description
1 polymer ?
#
loop_
_entity_poly.entity_id
_entity_poly.type
_entity_poly.pdbx_seq_one_letter_code
_entity_poly.pdbx_strand_id
1 'polypeptide(L)'
;MLVPLFGLIDGSSTPDDPTPRQRITALYADAAGKQAVEFSASPLRLIFNEVPAGTFDGVNKTFTLAHAPAGGGVLLFLNNAHLFPGVDYTIAGNVITMTGVGAPPDWSNLTAFYQTRA
;
A
#
# COMPACT_ATOMS: atom_id res chain seq x y z
N MET A 1 -36.52 -6.39 17.66
CA MET A 1 -35.05 -6.28 17.60
C MET A 1 -34.62 -6.81 16.24
N LEU A 2 -34.21 -5.94 15.32
CA LEU A 2 -33.72 -6.32 13.99
C LEU A 2 -32.31 -6.92 14.13
N VAL A 3 -32.06 -8.10 13.57
CA VAL A 3 -30.71 -8.67 13.48
C VAL A 3 -30.29 -8.65 12.00
N PRO A 4 -29.25 -7.90 11.61
CA PRO A 4 -28.74 -7.94 10.24
C PRO A 4 -28.10 -9.31 9.95
N LEU A 5 -28.41 -9.88 8.78
CA LEU A 5 -27.74 -11.07 8.27
C LEU A 5 -26.60 -10.62 7.36
N PHE A 6 -25.36 -10.76 7.84
CA PHE A 6 -24.16 -10.47 7.05
C PHE A 6 -23.76 -11.73 6.27
N GLY A 7 -23.66 -11.62 4.94
CA GLY A 7 -23.08 -12.65 4.08
C GLY A 7 -21.88 -12.08 3.33
N LEU A 8 -20.74 -12.76 3.38
CA LEU A 8 -19.64 -12.51 2.45
C LEU A 8 -20.05 -13.14 1.11
N ILE A 9 -20.26 -12.31 0.08
CA ILE A 9 -20.40 -12.79 -1.30
C ILE A 9 -19.07 -12.51 -1.95
N ASP A 10 -18.34 -13.56 -2.36
CA ASP A 10 -17.13 -13.40 -3.17
C ASP A 10 -17.52 -12.69 -4.47
N GLY A 11 -16.94 -11.52 -4.70
CA GLY A 11 -17.18 -10.76 -5.91
C GLY A 11 -16.51 -11.50 -7.05
N SER A 12 -17.29 -12.13 -7.92
CA SER A 12 -16.79 -12.80 -9.12
C SER A 12 -15.83 -11.87 -9.86
N SER A 13 -14.56 -12.24 -9.90
CA SER A 13 -13.57 -11.62 -10.77
C SER A 13 -14.02 -11.81 -12.22
N THR A 14 -14.41 -10.74 -12.89
CA THR A 14 -14.28 -10.75 -14.35
C THR A 14 -12.79 -10.90 -14.66
N PRO A 15 -12.39 -11.71 -15.66
CA PRO A 15 -10.98 -11.97 -15.98
C PRO A 15 -10.11 -10.71 -16.19
N ASP A 16 -10.75 -9.55 -16.41
CA ASP A 16 -10.12 -8.28 -16.79
C ASP A 16 -10.14 -7.20 -15.68
N ASP A 17 -10.56 -7.50 -14.44
CA ASP A 17 -10.49 -6.50 -13.34
C ASP A 17 -9.09 -6.53 -12.67
N PRO A 18 -8.25 -5.49 -12.86
CA PRO A 18 -6.91 -5.44 -12.28
C PRO A 18 -6.92 -5.21 -10.75
N THR A 19 -8.08 -4.94 -10.14
CA THR A 19 -8.19 -4.65 -8.70
C THR A 19 -9.32 -5.46 -8.07
N PRO A 20 -9.04 -6.62 -7.43
CA PRO A 20 -10.08 -7.39 -6.75
C PRO A 20 -10.63 -6.58 -5.57
N ARG A 21 -11.78 -5.93 -5.77
CA ARG A 21 -12.53 -5.29 -4.69
C ARG A 21 -13.51 -6.31 -4.13
N GLN A 22 -13.40 -6.60 -2.84
CA GLN A 22 -14.43 -7.38 -2.18
C GLN A 22 -15.71 -6.52 -2.09
N ARG A 23 -16.82 -7.03 -2.64
CA ARG A 23 -18.15 -6.39 -2.53
C ARG A 23 -18.88 -6.99 -1.35
N ILE A 24 -19.03 -6.24 -0.27
CA ILE A 24 -19.91 -6.61 0.84
C ILE A 24 -21.29 -6.02 0.55
N THR A 25 -22.30 -6.86 0.35
CA THR A 25 -23.69 -6.39 0.21
C THR A 25 -24.37 -6.47 1.56
N ALA A 26 -24.72 -5.33 2.15
CA ALA A 26 -25.62 -5.32 3.31
C ALA A 26 -27.06 -5.16 2.80
N LEU A 27 -27.94 -6.06 3.22
CA LEU A 27 -29.37 -5.91 3.02
C LEU A 27 -29.98 -5.23 4.24
N TYR A 28 -30.54 -4.04 4.07
CA TYR A 28 -31.35 -3.38 5.09
C TYR A 28 -32.83 -3.45 4.67
N ALA A 29 -33.72 -3.56 5.66
CA ALA A 29 -35.16 -3.47 5.42
C ALA A 29 -35.64 -2.10 5.92
N ASP A 30 -36.24 -1.32 5.03
CA ASP A 30 -36.94 -0.08 5.35
C ASP A 30 -38.44 -0.22 5.00
N ALA A 31 -39.21 0.87 5.16
CA ALA A 31 -40.63 0.88 4.80
C ALA A 31 -40.89 0.73 3.29
N ALA A 32 -39.87 0.88 2.44
CA ALA A 32 -39.93 0.74 0.99
C ALA A 32 -39.51 -0.67 0.50
N GLY A 33 -38.84 -1.46 1.34
CA GLY A 33 -38.51 -2.86 1.05
C GLY A 33 -37.11 -3.27 1.50
N LYS A 34 -36.60 -4.39 0.95
CA LYS A 34 -35.21 -4.79 1.12
C LYS A 34 -34.34 -3.97 0.16
N GLN A 35 -33.39 -3.25 0.73
CA GLN A 35 -32.45 -2.43 0.00
C GLN A 35 -31.05 -3.00 0.12
N ALA A 36 -30.27 -2.96 -0.96
CA ALA A 36 -28.87 -3.37 -0.98
C ALA A 36 -27.96 -2.14 -0.87
N VAL A 37 -27.09 -2.11 0.15
CA VAL A 37 -25.90 -1.24 0.13
C VAL A 37 -24.70 -2.09 -0.28
N GLU A 38 -24.00 -1.65 -1.30
CA GLU A 38 -22.72 -2.22 -1.69
C GLU A 38 -21.58 -1.47 -1.00
N PHE A 39 -20.82 -2.17 -0.18
CA PHE A 39 -19.55 -1.68 0.33
C PHE A 39 -18.43 -2.30 -0.49
N SER A 40 -17.62 -1.44 -1.11
CA SER A 40 -16.45 -1.86 -1.87
C SER A 40 -15.23 -1.73 -0.96
N ALA A 41 -14.68 -2.87 -0.52
CA ALA A 41 -13.44 -2.90 0.25
C ALA A 41 -12.27 -3.22 -0.68
N SER A 42 -11.25 -2.35 -0.69
CA SER A 42 -9.95 -2.65 -1.29
C SER A 42 -9.04 -3.24 -0.20
N PRO A 43 -8.68 -4.52 -0.26
CA PRO A 43 -7.82 -5.11 0.76
C PRO A 43 -6.41 -4.48 0.70
N LEU A 44 -5.78 -4.33 1.86
CA LEU A 44 -4.38 -3.94 1.97
C LEU A 44 -3.50 -5.19 1.90
N ARG A 45 -2.38 -5.11 1.17
CA ARG A 45 -1.31 -6.10 1.15
C ARG A 45 -0.11 -5.55 1.90
N LEU A 46 0.49 -6.36 2.76
CA LEU A 46 1.75 -6.04 3.44
C LEU A 46 2.92 -6.48 2.57
N ILE A 47 3.84 -5.56 2.31
CA ILE A 47 5.10 -5.81 1.63
C ILE A 47 6.21 -5.77 2.67
N PHE A 48 7.02 -6.84 2.69
CA PHE A 48 8.12 -7.00 3.63
C PHE A 48 9.44 -7.11 2.86
N ASN A 49 10.50 -6.52 3.42
CA ASN A 49 11.86 -6.63 2.92
C ASN A 49 12.02 -6.27 1.43
N GLU A 50 11.25 -5.32 0.91
CA GLU A 50 11.44 -4.88 -0.47
C GLU A 50 12.76 -4.12 -0.60
N VAL A 51 13.54 -4.42 -1.64
CA VAL A 51 14.69 -3.61 -2.05
C VAL A 51 14.23 -2.70 -3.17
N PRO A 52 14.09 -1.38 -2.93
CA PRO A 52 13.65 -0.44 -3.96
C PRO A 52 14.59 -0.44 -5.17
N ALA A 53 14.04 -0.28 -6.37
CA ALA A 53 14.83 -0.19 -7.59
C ALA A 53 15.60 1.14 -7.65
N GLY A 54 16.86 1.06 -8.04
CA GLY A 54 17.75 2.21 -8.18
C GLY A 54 19.21 1.77 -8.09
N THR A 55 20.12 2.54 -8.67
CA THR A 55 21.55 2.26 -8.56
C THR A 55 22.08 2.84 -7.26
N PHE A 56 22.89 2.06 -6.55
CA PHE A 56 23.73 2.54 -5.46
C PHE A 56 25.10 2.93 -6.04
N ASP A 57 25.42 4.22 -6.08
CA ASP A 57 26.65 4.75 -6.70
C ASP A 57 27.22 5.97 -5.94
N GLY A 58 26.63 6.33 -4.81
CA GLY A 58 27.00 7.53 -4.04
C GLY A 58 26.54 8.85 -4.68
N VAL A 59 25.76 8.81 -5.77
CA VAL A 59 25.24 10.00 -6.48
C VAL A 59 23.71 9.96 -6.59
N ASN A 60 23.14 8.81 -6.92
CA ASN A 60 21.71 8.61 -7.04
C ASN A 60 21.00 8.75 -5.69
N LYS A 61 19.98 9.60 -5.64
CA LYS A 61 19.14 9.85 -4.46
C LYS A 61 17.73 9.32 -4.63
N THR A 62 17.38 8.81 -5.81
CA THR A 62 16.01 8.46 -6.15
C THR A 62 15.90 6.95 -6.31
N PHE A 63 14.93 6.38 -5.59
CA PHE A 63 14.66 4.95 -5.57
C PHE A 63 13.16 4.71 -5.77
N THR A 64 12.80 3.61 -6.41
CA THR A 64 11.41 3.34 -6.80
C THR A 64 10.92 2.03 -6.19
N LEU A 65 9.82 2.09 -5.45
CA LEU A 65 9.10 0.92 -4.97
C LEU A 65 8.28 0.28 -6.09
N ALA A 66 8.08 -1.03 -6.02
CA ALA A 66 7.25 -1.78 -6.96
C ALA A 66 5.78 -1.32 -6.93
N HIS A 67 5.29 -0.90 -5.76
CA HIS A 67 3.93 -0.40 -5.58
C HIS A 67 3.92 0.90 -4.76
N ALA A 68 2.87 1.71 -4.95
CA ALA A 68 2.67 2.91 -4.16
C ALA A 68 2.16 2.56 -2.75
N PRO A 69 2.81 3.02 -1.67
CA PRO A 69 2.34 2.81 -0.32
C PRO A 69 0.97 3.44 -0.07
N ALA A 70 0.04 2.66 0.48
CA ALA A 70 -1.25 3.12 0.92
C ALA A 70 -1.08 4.14 2.06
N GLY A 71 -1.52 5.38 1.81
CA GLY A 71 -1.38 6.48 2.77
C GLY A 71 0.05 7.03 2.90
N GLY A 72 0.99 6.62 2.03
CA GLY A 72 2.37 7.13 2.03
C GLY A 72 3.27 6.63 3.17
N GLY A 73 2.77 5.73 4.03
CA GLY A 73 3.54 5.18 5.13
C GLY A 73 4.55 4.11 4.67
N VAL A 74 5.84 4.36 4.93
CA VAL A 74 6.93 3.41 4.69
C VAL A 74 7.85 3.38 5.90
N LEU A 75 8.25 2.19 6.33
CA LEU A 75 9.41 2.01 7.20
C LEU A 75 10.61 1.71 6.30
N LEU A 76 11.60 2.59 6.32
CA LEU A 76 12.76 2.53 5.44
C LEU A 76 14.03 2.33 6.26
N PHE A 77 14.87 1.40 5.85
CA PHE A 77 16.12 1.09 6.52
C PHE A 77 17.27 1.15 5.53
N LEU A 78 18.29 1.94 5.83
CA LEU A 78 19.55 1.99 5.09
C LEU A 78 20.64 1.36 5.95
N ASN A 79 21.25 0.27 5.48
CA ASN A 79 22.27 -0.48 6.22
C ASN A 79 21.82 -0.81 7.66
N ASN A 80 20.57 -1.29 7.78
CA ASN A 80 19.90 -1.64 9.04
C ASN A 80 19.60 -0.46 9.99
N ALA A 81 19.90 0.79 9.61
CA ALA A 81 19.49 1.98 10.36
C ALA A 81 18.14 2.50 9.86
N HIS A 82 17.22 2.76 10.79
CA HIS A 82 15.90 3.32 10.46
C HIS A 82 16.03 4.78 10.01
N LEU A 83 15.39 5.12 8.89
CA LEU A 83 15.31 6.46 8.34
C LEU A 83 13.94 7.09 8.63
N PHE A 84 13.93 8.38 8.96
CA PHE A 84 12.70 9.12 9.25
C PHE A 84 12.19 9.90 8.03
N PRO A 85 10.91 9.75 7.66
CA PRO A 85 10.31 10.54 6.57
C PRO A 85 10.29 12.03 6.92
N GLY A 86 10.56 12.88 5.93
CA GLY A 86 10.66 14.34 6.07
C GLY A 86 12.00 14.84 6.60
N VAL A 87 12.85 13.95 7.14
CA VAL A 87 14.21 14.26 7.61
C VAL A 87 15.22 13.61 6.69
N ASP A 88 15.24 12.28 6.67
CA ASP A 88 16.23 11.49 5.94
C ASP A 88 15.81 11.25 4.48
N TYR A 89 14.50 11.12 4.24
CA TYR A 89 13.94 10.92 2.91
C TYR A 89 12.54 11.53 2.78
N THR A 90 12.09 11.72 1.54
CA THR A 90 10.69 11.99 1.21
C THR A 90 10.14 10.89 0.32
N ILE A 91 8.81 10.74 0.28
CA ILE A 91 8.14 9.78 -0.60
C ILE A 91 6.95 10.44 -1.31
N ALA A 92 6.84 10.21 -2.61
CA ALA A 92 5.71 10.65 -3.43
C ALA A 92 5.32 9.53 -4.41
N GLY A 93 4.08 9.05 -4.31
CA GLY A 93 3.67 7.84 -5.03
C GLY A 93 4.51 6.65 -4.56
N ASN A 94 5.22 6.01 -5.49
CA ASN A 94 6.17 4.92 -5.22
C ASN A 94 7.64 5.38 -5.26
N VAL A 95 7.91 6.69 -5.33
CA VAL A 95 9.27 7.23 -5.47
C VAL A 95 9.77 7.75 -4.13
N ILE A 96 10.89 7.20 -3.68
CA ILE A 96 11.65 7.63 -2.51
C ILE A 96 12.76 8.58 -2.97
N THR A 97 12.93 9.70 -2.30
CA THR A 97 14.04 10.64 -2.51
C THR A 97 14.82 10.85 -1.23
N MET A 98 16.12 10.51 -1.24
CA MET A 98 17.02 10.73 -0.10
C MET A 98 17.35 12.22 0.05
N THR A 99 17.13 12.77 1.24
CA THR A 99 17.37 14.17 1.57
C THR A 99 18.48 14.31 2.61
N GLY A 100 18.21 13.90 3.85
CA GLY A 100 19.10 14.10 5.00
C GLY A 100 20.32 13.20 5.01
N VAL A 101 20.19 11.96 4.56
CA VAL A 101 21.29 10.96 4.57
C VAL A 101 22.22 11.02 3.35
N GLY A 102 21.85 11.78 2.32
CA GLY A 102 22.60 11.84 1.07
C GLY A 102 22.39 10.61 0.17
N ALA A 103 23.20 10.52 -0.89
CA ALA A 103 23.13 9.40 -1.84
C ALA A 103 23.92 8.19 -1.28
N PRO A 104 23.33 6.99 -1.19
CA PRO A 104 24.04 5.85 -0.64
C PRO A 104 25.12 5.31 -1.60
N PRO A 105 26.30 4.92 -1.09
CA PRO A 105 27.36 4.27 -1.88
C PRO A 105 26.98 2.85 -2.32
N ASP A 106 27.73 2.30 -3.27
CA ASP A 106 27.53 1.02 -3.97
C ASP A 106 27.41 -0.23 -3.09
N TRP A 107 27.98 -0.21 -1.89
CA TRP A 107 27.87 -1.30 -0.90
C TRP A 107 26.63 -1.19 0.01
N SER A 108 25.77 -0.20 -0.21
CA SER A 108 24.60 0.03 0.64
C SER A 108 23.48 -0.97 0.37
N ASN A 109 22.66 -1.19 1.38
CA ASN A 109 21.42 -1.95 1.29
C ASN A 109 20.24 -1.10 1.79
N LEU A 110 19.23 -0.91 0.94
CA LEU A 110 18.01 -0.18 1.25
C LEU A 110 16.84 -1.16 1.32
N THR A 111 16.12 -1.18 2.43
CA THR A 111 15.01 -2.11 2.66
C THR A 111 13.76 -1.36 3.10
N ALA A 112 12.63 -1.67 2.48
CA ALA A 112 11.34 -1.02 2.72
C ALA A 112 10.28 -2.02 3.21
N PHE A 113 9.42 -1.52 4.09
CA PHE A 113 8.21 -2.21 4.58
C PHE A 113 7.03 -1.25 4.48
N TYR A 114 5.93 -1.70 3.87
CA TYR A 114 4.77 -0.86 3.66
C TYR A 114 3.51 -1.67 3.36
N GLN A 115 2.36 -0.99 3.37
CA GLN A 115 1.11 -1.53 2.90
C GLN A 115 0.80 -0.98 1.51
N THR A 116 0.29 -1.77 0.58
CA THR A 116 -0.23 -1.32 -0.71
C THR A 116 -1.69 -1.72 -0.87
N ARG A 117 -2.42 -1.01 -1.73
CA ARG A 117 -3.74 -1.47 -2.20
C ARG A 117 -3.55 -2.59 -3.23
N ALA A 118 -4.37 -3.63 -3.11
CA ALA A 118 -4.47 -4.73 -4.07
C ALA A 118 -5.27 -4.34 -5.31
#